data_AF-A0A2Z5R2N0-F1
#
_entry.id   AF-A0A2Z5R2N0-F1
#
_cell.length_a   1.000
_cell.length_b   1.000
_cell.length_c   1.000
_cell.angle_alpha   90.00
_cell.angle_beta   90.00
_cell.angle_gamma   90.00
#
_symmetry.space_group_name_H-M   'P 1'
#
loop_
_entity.id
_entity.type
_entity.pdbx_description
1 polymer ?
#
loop_
_entity_poly.entity_id
_entity_poly.type
_entity_poly.pdbx_seq_one_letter_code
_entity_poly.pdbx_strand_id
1 'polypeptide(L)' 'MRLIIPKFTLCTDNGAMVAALGAQLVAAGHEPSGVGFTADSSLPVTTVCL' A
#
# COMPACT_ATOMS: atom_id res chain seq x y z
N MET A 1 8.22 21.94 13.85
CA MET A 1 7.09 21.10 13.39
C MET A 1 6.88 21.38 11.90
N ARG A 2 6.87 20.37 11.03
CA ARG A 2 6.69 20.54 9.58
C ARG A 2 5.48 19.73 9.11
N LEU A 3 4.54 20.38 8.43
CA LEU A 3 3.44 19.73 7.73
C LEU A 3 3.86 19.44 6.28
N ILE A 4 3.54 18.25 5.78
CA ILE A 4 3.72 17.86 4.38
C ILE A 4 2.35 17.49 3.83
N ILE A 5 1.97 18.12 2.72
CA ILE A 5 0.74 17.81 1.99
C ILE A 5 1.16 17.26 0.62
N PRO A 6 0.69 16.07 0.21
CA PRO A 6 0.97 15.52 -1.12
C PRO A 6 0.41 16.40 -2.24
N LYS A 7 0.80 16.13 -3.49
CA LYS A 7 0.11 16.70 -4.64
C LYS A 7 -1.37 16.30 -4.59
N PHE A 8 -2.28 17.22 -4.90
CA PHE A 8 -3.73 16.99 -4.77
C PHE A 8 -4.23 15.73 -5.47
N THR A 9 -3.68 15.42 -6.65
CA THR A 9 -4.02 14.21 -7.43
C THR A 9 -3.59 12.90 -6.76
N LEU A 10 -2.75 12.95 -5.74
CA LEU A 10 -2.32 11.80 -4.94
C LEU A 10 -3.10 11.70 -3.61
N CYS A 11 -3.96 12.67 -3.28
CA CYS A 11 -4.71 12.68 -2.02
C CYS A 11 -5.99 11.82 -2.06
N THR A 12 -6.45 11.40 -3.23
CA THR A 12 -7.57 10.47 -3.42
C THR A 12 -7.07 9.05 -3.65
N ASP A 13 -7.94 8.05 -3.51
CA ASP A 13 -7.58 6.66 -3.80
C ASP A 13 -7.07 6.50 -5.22
N ASN A 14 -5.87 5.96 -5.37
CA ASN A 14 -5.20 5.81 -6.67
C ASN A 14 -4.26 4.60 -6.68
N GLY A 15 -3.91 4.11 -7.86
CA GLY A 15 -3.00 2.96 -8.00
C GLY A 15 -1.55 3.25 -7.56
N ALA A 16 -1.12 4.51 -7.53
CA ALA A 16 0.26 4.85 -7.19
C ALA A 16 0.56 4.61 -5.70
N MET A 17 -0.40 4.88 -4.80
CA MET A 17 -0.22 4.60 -3.37
C MET A 17 -0.06 3.10 -3.10
N VAL A 18 -0.85 2.26 -3.79
CA VAL A 18 -0.82 0.80 -3.67
C VAL A 18 0.49 0.25 -4.23
N ALA A 19 0.90 0.71 -5.41
CA ALA A 19 2.15 0.32 -6.03
C ALA A 19 3.38 0.73 -5.19
N ALA A 20 3.36 1.93 -4.59
CA ALA A 20 4.44 2.40 -3.74
C ALA A 20 4.58 1.58 -2.45
N LEU A 21 3.47 1.15 -1.85
CA LEU A 21 3.50 0.25 -0.70
C LEU A 21 4.05 -1.13 -1.09
N GLY A 22 3.53 -1.72 -2.18
CA GLY A 22 4.01 -3.03 -2.66
C GLY A 22 5.51 -3.03 -3.00
N ALA A 23 5.99 -1.98 -3.68
CA ALA A 23 7.41 -1.82 -3.98
C ALA A 23 8.28 -1.74 -2.71
N GLN A 24 7.80 -1.05 -1.68
CA GLN A 24 8.50 -0.97 -0.39
C GLN A 24 8.54 -2.32 0.33
N LEU A 25 7.46 -3.09 0.29
CA LEU A 25 7.42 -4.43 0.90
C LEU A 25 8.40 -5.39 0.22
N VAL A 26 8.42 -5.42 -1.12
CA VAL A 26 9.38 -6.23 -1.88
C VAL A 26 10.81 -5.78 -1.62
N ALA A 27 11.06 -4.47 -1.59
CA ALA A 27 12.38 -3.93 -1.25
C ALA A 27 12.82 -4.27 0.20
N ALA A 28 11.86 -4.46 1.11
CA ALA A 28 12.10 -4.91 2.48
C ALA A 28 12.25 -6.46 2.60
N GLY A 29 12.16 -7.20 1.49
CA GLY A 29 12.35 -8.66 1.45
C GLY A 29 11.08 -9.48 1.65
N HIS A 30 9.89 -8.88 1.57
CA HIS A 30 8.64 -9.64 1.54
C HIS A 30 8.41 -10.25 0.15
N GLU A 31 7.99 -11.50 0.11
CA GLU A 31 7.64 -12.18 -1.13
C GLU A 31 6.37 -11.60 -1.76
N PRO A 32 6.30 -11.50 -3.11
CA PRO A 32 5.07 -11.12 -3.80
C PRO A 32 3.92 -12.08 -3.49
N SER A 33 2.69 -11.56 -3.43
CA SER A 33 1.51 -12.41 -3.30
C SER A 33 1.28 -13.26 -4.56
N GLY A 34 0.69 -14.44 -4.37
CA GLY A 34 0.25 -15.28 -5.48
C GLY A 34 -1.01 -14.74 -6.17
N VAL A 35 -1.35 -15.30 -7.34
CA VAL A 35 -2.51 -14.88 -8.16
C VAL A 35 -3.88 -15.11 -7.50
N GLY A 36 -3.93 -15.82 -6.37
CA GLY A 36 -5.15 -16.03 -5.58
C GLY A 36 -5.45 -14.93 -4.56
N PHE A 37 -4.66 -13.85 -4.51
CA PHE A 37 -4.89 -12.74 -3.59
C PHE A 37 -6.19 -11.98 -3.92
N THR A 38 -7.03 -11.78 -2.92
CA THR A 38 -8.33 -11.10 -3.05
C THR A 38 -8.44 -9.90 -2.12
N ALA A 39 -9.39 -9.01 -2.39
CA ALA A 39 -9.71 -7.91 -1.49
C ALA A 39 -10.47 -8.40 -0.24
N ASP A 40 -10.11 -7.86 0.92
CA ASP A 40 -10.86 -7.96 2.17
C ASP A 40 -11.23 -6.54 2.63
N SER A 41 -12.52 -6.20 2.54
CA SER A 41 -13.03 -4.87 2.92
C SER A 41 -12.96 -4.59 4.42
N SER A 42 -12.72 -5.62 5.24
CA SER A 42 -12.61 -5.54 6.70
C SER A 42 -11.17 -5.70 7.20
N LEU A 43 -10.19 -5.72 6.30
CA LEU A 43 -8.78 -5.95 6.64
C LEU A 43 -8.30 -4.90 7.67
N PRO A 44 -7.81 -5.32 8.85
CA PRO A 44 -7.25 -4.39 9.82
C PRO A 44 -6.04 -3.65 9.25
N VAL A 45 -5.94 -2.33 9.47
CA VAL A 45 -4.83 -1.49 8.98
C VAL A 45 -3.46 -1.90 9.53
N THR A 46 -3.44 -2.65 10.64
CA THR A 46 -2.22 -3.21 11.25
C THR A 46 -1.73 -4.47 10.54
N THR A 47 -2.52 -5.04 9.63
CA THR A 47 -2.19 -6.24 8.88
C THR A 47 -1.71 -5.85 7.48
N VAL A 48 -0.41 -6.04 7.22
CA VAL A 48 0.24 -5.57 5.99
C VAL A 48 0.74 -6.72 5.10
N CYS A 49 1.14 -7.84 5.70
CA CYS A 49 1.56 -9.06 5.02
C CYS A 49 0.94 -10.26 5.73
N LEU A 50 0.52 -11.27 4.96
CA LEU A 50 -0.05 -12.53 5.45
C LEU A 50 0.95 -13.67 5.30
#